data_AF-A0A9E6CFG5-F1
#
_entry.id   AF-A0A9E6CFG5-F1
#
_cell.length_a   1.000
_cell.length_b   1.000
_cell.length_c   1.000
_cell.angle_alpha   90.00
_cell.angle_beta   90.00
_cell.angle_gamma   90.00
#
_symmetry.space_group_name_H-M   'P 1'
#
loop_
_entity.id
_entity.type
_entity.pdbx_description
1 polymer ?
#
loop_
_entity_poly.entity_id
_entity_poly.type
_entity_poly.pdbx_seq_one_letter_code
_entity_poly.pdbx_strand_id
1 'polypeptide(L)'
;MDWFYKLNVALLIAIGVIVLSMIVQHEMNQSRTVAAQEDSSAALKRKYEQQMAKNAWLYKKVLVLEKKGKLNEAMEELHKILAEHPSDAYGFVLEARLLYRQGHLADAIHFYRKAIEMDPDYVDRKTPLYIGDEIMKVISNSRAKLHRERKLKPGDPKIKAAIDDIYYLQRRIAGGCE
;
A
#
# COMPACT_ATOMS: atom_id res chain seq x y z
N MET A 1 -49.29 -33.24 44.03
CA MET A 1 -47.94 -33.50 43.49
C MET A 1 -47.76 -32.96 42.07
N ASP A 2 -48.83 -32.80 41.27
CA ASP A 2 -48.77 -32.37 39.85
C ASP A 2 -48.26 -30.94 39.58
N TRP A 3 -48.37 -30.02 40.56
CA TRP A 3 -47.94 -28.63 40.37
C TRP A 3 -46.42 -28.50 40.19
N PHE A 4 -45.62 -29.31 40.89
CA PHE A 4 -44.16 -29.32 40.73
C PHE A 4 -43.72 -29.83 39.35
N TYR A 5 -44.42 -30.82 38.79
CA TYR A 5 -44.17 -31.32 37.44
C TYR A 5 -44.49 -30.26 36.38
N LYS A 6 -45.63 -29.57 36.50
CA LYS A 6 -46.00 -28.46 35.61
C LYS A 6 -45.00 -27.30 35.67
N LEU A 7 -44.48 -26.98 36.86
CA LEU A 7 -43.45 -25.95 37.04
C LEU A 7 -42.11 -26.33 36.38
N ASN A 8 -41.66 -27.59 36.55
CA ASN A 8 -40.44 -28.09 35.90
C ASN A 8 -40.58 -28.13 34.37
N VAL A 9 -41.73 -28.55 33.84
CA VAL A 9 -42.00 -28.54 32.40
C VAL A 9 -42.00 -27.11 31.86
N ALA A 10 -42.64 -26.17 32.55
CA ALA A 10 -42.62 -24.76 32.16
C ALA A 10 -41.21 -24.16 32.18
N LEU A 11 -40.39 -24.52 33.17
CA LEU A 11 -38.99 -24.10 33.28
C LEU A 11 -38.16 -24.64 32.11
N LEU A 12 -38.31 -25.92 31.76
CA LEU A 12 -37.61 -26.54 30.64
C LEU A 12 -37.98 -25.89 29.30
N ILE A 13 -39.26 -25.56 29.11
CA ILE A 13 -39.73 -24.82 27.92
C ILE A 13 -39.09 -23.43 27.87
N ALA A 14 -39.08 -22.70 28.99
CA ALA A 14 -38.50 -21.36 29.06
C ALA A 14 -36.99 -21.37 28.76
N ILE A 15 -36.24 -22.33 29.32
CA ILE A 15 -34.81 -22.52 29.03
C ILE A 15 -34.61 -22.83 27.54
N GLY A 16 -35.42 -23.71 26.95
CA GLY A 16 -35.37 -24.04 25.52
C GLY A 16 -35.58 -22.81 24.63
N VAL A 17 -36.53 -21.94 24.97
CA VAL A 17 -36.78 -20.68 24.22
C VAL A 17 -35.60 -19.71 24.33
N ILE A 18 -35.00 -19.58 25.52
CA ILE A 18 -33.83 -18.70 25.72
C ILE A 18 -32.64 -19.22 24.92
N VAL A 19 -32.35 -20.52 24.98
CA VAL A 19 -31.23 -21.12 24.23
C VAL A 19 -31.45 -20.97 22.72
N LEU A 20 -32.66 -21.21 22.23
CA LEU A 20 -33.00 -20.99 20.82
C LEU A 20 -32.81 -19.52 20.42
N SER A 21 -33.26 -18.58 21.27
CA SER A 21 -33.08 -17.15 21.04
C SER A 21 -31.61 -16.74 20.99
N MET A 22 -30.77 -17.28 21.88
CA MET A 22 -29.33 -17.03 21.90
C MET A 22 -28.63 -17.56 20.64
N ILE A 23 -29.00 -18.76 20.17
CA ILE A 23 -28.47 -19.34 18.93
C ILE A 23 -28.81 -18.46 17.74
N VAL A 24 -30.09 -18.08 17.60
CA VAL A 24 -30.56 -17.19 16.52
C VAL A 24 -29.88 -15.82 16.58
N GLN A 25 -29.72 -15.25 17.78
CA GLN A 25 -29.02 -13.98 17.97
C GLN A 25 -27.53 -14.09 17.60
N HIS A 26 -26.87 -15.20 17.92
CA HIS A 26 -25.47 -15.43 17.59
C HIS A 26 -25.26 -15.54 16.07
N GLU A 27 -26.09 -16.33 15.39
CA GLU A 27 -26.06 -16.47 13.93
C GLU A 27 -26.33 -15.14 13.23
N MET A 28 -27.36 -14.39 13.65
CA MET A 28 -27.63 -13.07 13.10
C MET A 28 -26.49 -12.08 13.33
N ASN A 29 -25.85 -12.12 14.49
CA ASN A 29 -24.71 -11.25 14.77
C ASN A 29 -23.51 -11.61 13.88
N GLN A 30 -23.23 -12.91 13.69
CA GLN A 30 -22.21 -13.36 12.74
C GLN A 30 -22.53 -12.90 11.31
N SER A 31 -23.75 -13.10 10.81
CA SER A 31 -24.13 -12.67 9.46
C SER A 31 -23.99 -11.15 9.27
N ARG A 32 -24.34 -10.35 10.28
CA ARG A 32 -24.14 -8.89 10.26
C ARG A 32 -22.67 -8.51 10.20
N THR A 33 -21.80 -9.20 10.95
CA THR A 33 -20.35 -8.94 10.89
C THR A 33 -19.74 -9.29 9.55
N VAL A 34 -20.15 -10.43 8.96
CA VAL A 34 -19.69 -10.84 7.63
C VAL A 34 -20.15 -9.85 6.57
N ALA A 35 -21.42 -9.45 6.57
CA ALA A 35 -21.94 -8.45 5.65
C ALA A 35 -21.21 -7.10 5.78
N ALA A 36 -20.98 -6.61 7.00
CA ALA A 36 -20.24 -5.37 7.23
C ALA A 36 -18.77 -5.46 6.77
N GLN A 37 -18.13 -6.61 6.93
CA GLN A 37 -16.75 -6.84 6.48
C GLN A 37 -16.67 -6.98 4.95
N GLU A 38 -17.63 -7.64 4.31
CA GLU A 38 -17.75 -7.72 2.85
C GLU A 38 -17.97 -6.34 2.25
N ASP A 39 -18.89 -5.55 2.79
CA ASP A 39 -19.15 -4.16 2.36
C ASP A 39 -17.90 -3.29 2.50
N SER A 40 -17.18 -3.40 3.63
CA SER A 40 -15.92 -2.69 3.87
C SER A 40 -14.83 -3.11 2.87
N SER A 41 -14.68 -4.42 2.62
CA SER A 41 -13.70 -4.94 1.66
C SER A 41 -14.03 -4.53 0.22
N ALA A 42 -15.32 -4.47 -0.14
CA ALA A 42 -15.79 -4.04 -1.44
C ALA A 42 -15.56 -2.53 -1.65
N ALA A 43 -15.80 -1.71 -0.62
CA ALA A 43 -15.50 -0.29 -0.65
C ALA A 43 -13.99 -0.05 -0.83
N LEU A 44 -13.15 -0.79 -0.10
CA LEU A 44 -11.70 -0.69 -0.22
C LEU A 44 -11.20 -1.11 -1.62
N LYS A 45 -11.74 -2.21 -2.16
CA LYS A 45 -11.44 -2.65 -3.53
C LYS A 45 -11.80 -1.57 -4.55
N ARG A 46 -13.00 -0.97 -4.44
CA ARG A 46 -13.43 0.13 -5.32
C ARG A 46 -12.52 1.35 -5.20
N LYS A 47 -12.06 1.71 -3.99
CA LYS A 47 -11.08 2.79 -3.78
C LYS A 47 -9.81 2.53 -4.61
N TYR A 48 -9.23 1.34 -4.50
CA TYR A 48 -8.03 0.99 -5.25
C TYR A 48 -8.26 0.94 -6.76
N GLU A 49 -9.39 0.39 -7.21
CA GLU A 49 -9.76 0.38 -8.63
C GLU A 49 -9.84 1.80 -9.19
N GLN A 50 -10.49 2.73 -8.47
CA GLN A 50 -10.59 4.13 -8.86
C GLN A 50 -9.21 4.81 -8.88
N GLN A 51 -8.38 4.59 -7.87
CA GLN A 51 -7.02 5.13 -7.81
C GLN A 51 -6.17 4.62 -8.99
N MET A 52 -6.18 3.31 -9.26
CA MET A 52 -5.44 2.74 -10.38
C MET A 52 -5.99 3.20 -11.73
N ALA A 53 -7.31 3.32 -11.88
CA ALA A 53 -7.93 3.83 -13.10
C ALA A 53 -7.57 5.31 -13.35
N LYS A 54 -7.60 6.14 -12.30
CA LYS A 54 -7.12 7.53 -12.35
C LYS A 54 -5.66 7.56 -12.79
N ASN A 55 -4.80 6.78 -12.15
CA ASN A 55 -3.37 6.74 -12.43
C ASN A 55 -3.08 6.27 -13.86
N ALA A 56 -3.78 5.22 -14.32
CA ALA A 56 -3.65 4.69 -15.66
C ALA A 56 -4.05 5.71 -16.74
N TRP A 57 -5.09 6.51 -16.47
CA TRP A 57 -5.52 7.57 -17.37
C TRP A 57 -4.57 8.77 -17.34
N LEU A 58 -4.30 9.30 -16.15
CA LEU A 58 -3.51 10.51 -15.92
C LEU A 58 -2.06 10.35 -16.43
N TYR A 59 -1.42 9.23 -16.13
CA TYR A 59 -0.02 8.99 -16.47
C TYR A 59 0.17 8.18 -17.76
N LYS A 60 -0.89 7.96 -18.55
CA LYS A 60 -0.87 7.15 -19.77
C LYS A 60 0.29 7.50 -20.69
N LYS A 61 0.50 8.81 -20.94
CA LYS A 61 1.55 9.29 -21.85
C LYS A 61 2.95 9.08 -21.29
N VAL A 62 3.17 9.35 -19.99
CA VAL A 62 4.43 9.08 -19.29
C VAL A 62 4.80 7.60 -19.41
N LEU A 63 3.85 6.70 -19.12
CA LEU A 63 4.07 5.24 -19.21
C LEU A 63 4.41 4.77 -20.63
N VAL A 64 3.78 5.35 -21.66
CA VAL A 64 4.10 5.04 -23.06
C VAL A 64 5.51 5.51 -23.43
N LEU A 65 5.89 6.71 -23.02
CA LEU A 65 7.22 7.27 -23.28
C LEU A 65 8.31 6.48 -22.55
N GLU A 66 8.06 6.13 -21.29
CA GLU A 66 8.92 5.26 -20.49
C GLU A 66 9.15 3.92 -21.21
N LYS A 67 8.08 3.23 -21.63
CA LYS A 67 8.20 1.94 -22.35
C LYS A 67 9.00 2.06 -23.65
N LYS A 68 8.89 3.19 -24.35
CA LYS A 68 9.67 3.50 -25.56
C LYS A 68 11.13 3.89 -25.27
N GLY A 69 11.53 4.02 -23.99
CA GLY A 69 12.86 4.46 -23.60
C GLY A 69 13.11 5.96 -23.78
N LYS A 70 12.07 6.74 -24.08
CA LYS A 70 12.12 8.20 -24.22
C LYS A 70 12.08 8.86 -22.83
N LEU A 71 13.12 8.61 -22.02
CA LEU A 71 13.12 8.95 -20.60
C LEU A 71 13.01 10.47 -20.35
N ASN A 72 13.67 11.29 -21.16
CA ASN A 72 13.61 12.75 -21.01
C ASN A 72 12.21 13.31 -21.34
N GLU A 73 11.58 12.83 -22.43
CA GLU A 73 10.21 13.20 -22.78
C GLU A 73 9.22 12.73 -21.69
N ALA A 74 9.44 11.54 -21.11
CA ALA A 74 8.62 11.02 -20.03
C ALA A 74 8.74 11.88 -18.76
N MET A 75 9.95 12.31 -18.41
CA MET A 75 10.20 13.21 -17.28
C MET A 75 9.54 14.59 -17.48
N GLU A 76 9.64 15.16 -18.69
CA GLU A 76 8.98 16.44 -18.99
C GLU A 76 7.45 16.35 -18.84
N GLU A 77 6.86 15.27 -19.37
CA GLU A 77 5.42 15.06 -19.24
C GLU A 77 5.01 14.81 -17.78
N LEU A 78 5.82 14.05 -17.04
CA LEU A 78 5.58 13.79 -15.62
C LEU A 78 5.60 15.07 -14.80
N HIS A 79 6.56 15.97 -15.06
CA HIS A 79 6.62 17.27 -14.37
C HIS A 79 5.41 18.16 -14.67
N LYS A 80 4.85 18.11 -15.88
CA LYS A 80 3.59 18.81 -16.20
C LYS A 80 2.44 18.30 -15.33
N ILE A 81 2.31 16.98 -15.23
CA ILE A 81 1.28 16.36 -14.37
C ILE A 81 1.50 16.74 -12.90
N LEU A 82 2.74 16.67 -12.40
CA LEU A 82 3.08 17.01 -11.01
C LEU A 82 2.93 18.51 -10.70
N ALA A 83 3.03 19.39 -11.69
CA ALA A 83 2.73 20.81 -11.50
C ALA A 83 1.24 21.04 -11.20
N GLU A 84 0.35 20.23 -11.78
CA GLU A 84 -1.10 20.27 -11.52
C GLU A 84 -1.51 19.42 -10.30
N HIS A 85 -0.75 18.35 -10.02
CA HIS A 85 -1.00 17.39 -8.96
C HIS A 85 0.25 17.16 -8.09
N PRO A 86 0.69 18.17 -7.30
CA PRO A 86 1.97 18.18 -6.61
C PRO A 86 2.11 17.17 -5.47
N SER A 87 1.00 16.55 -5.07
CA SER A 87 0.95 15.59 -3.96
C SER A 87 0.46 14.20 -4.41
N ASP A 88 0.55 13.88 -5.71
CA ASP A 88 0.20 12.54 -6.20
C ASP A 88 1.37 11.57 -5.97
N ALA A 89 1.19 10.64 -5.03
CA ALA A 89 2.19 9.66 -4.65
C ALA A 89 2.66 8.79 -5.82
N TYR A 90 1.78 8.47 -6.78
CA TYR A 90 2.16 7.67 -7.95
C TYR A 90 3.09 8.43 -8.89
N GLY A 91 2.97 9.76 -8.95
CA GLY A 91 3.90 10.60 -9.70
C GLY A 91 5.34 10.45 -9.19
N PHE A 92 5.54 10.41 -7.87
CA PHE A 92 6.86 10.16 -7.27
C PHE A 92 7.37 8.74 -7.55
N VAL A 93 6.50 7.72 -7.63
CA VAL A 93 6.90 6.37 -8.07
C VAL A 93 7.43 6.40 -9.51
N LEU A 94 6.75 7.10 -10.42
CA LEU A 94 7.20 7.21 -11.81
C LEU A 94 8.49 8.01 -11.94
N GLU A 95 8.63 9.08 -11.17
CA GLU A 95 9.84 9.90 -11.12
C GLU A 95 11.03 9.04 -10.69
N ALA A 96 10.86 8.26 -9.62
CA ALA A 96 11.85 7.33 -9.13
C ALA A 96 12.27 6.28 -10.19
N ARG A 97 11.30 5.68 -10.91
CA ARG A 97 11.60 4.74 -12.00
C ARG A 97 12.39 5.38 -13.13
N LEU A 98 11.97 6.56 -13.57
CA LEU A 98 12.62 7.27 -14.67
C LEU A 98 14.07 7.65 -14.30
N LEU A 99 14.27 8.18 -13.10
CA LEU A 99 15.60 8.49 -12.55
C LEU A 99 16.48 7.25 -12.42
N TYR A 100 15.91 6.14 -11.93
CA TYR A 100 16.64 4.88 -11.85
C TYR A 100 17.11 4.42 -13.24
N ARG A 101 16.24 4.51 -14.25
CA ARG A 101 16.57 4.15 -15.63
C ARG A 101 17.58 5.10 -16.29
N GLN A 102 17.61 6.37 -15.88
CA GLN A 102 18.66 7.33 -16.27
C GLN A 102 19.97 7.12 -15.49
N GLY A 103 19.98 6.29 -14.45
CA GLY A 103 21.16 5.99 -13.63
C GLY A 103 21.38 6.95 -12.45
N HIS A 104 20.39 7.81 -12.16
CA HIS A 104 20.35 8.75 -11.05
C HIS A 104 19.86 8.05 -9.77
N LEU A 105 20.69 7.14 -9.25
CA LEU A 105 20.27 6.17 -8.22
C LEU A 105 19.88 6.83 -6.89
N ALA A 106 20.65 7.82 -6.44
CA ALA A 106 20.36 8.52 -5.18
C ALA A 106 19.02 9.27 -5.24
N ASP A 107 18.73 9.93 -6.36
CA ASP A 107 17.44 10.62 -6.55
C ASP A 107 16.29 9.62 -6.64
N ALA A 108 16.49 8.50 -7.36
CA ALA A 108 15.47 7.47 -7.48
C ALA A 108 15.02 6.94 -6.10
N ILE A 109 15.99 6.61 -5.23
CA ILE A 109 15.72 6.16 -3.85
C ILE A 109 14.94 7.23 -3.07
N HIS A 110 15.35 8.49 -3.20
CA HIS A 110 14.71 9.60 -2.51
C HIS A 110 13.23 9.76 -2.92
N PHE A 111 12.92 9.64 -4.20
CA PHE A 111 11.54 9.75 -4.67
C PHE A 111 10.68 8.52 -4.34
N TYR A 112 11.26 7.31 -4.28
CA TYR A 112 10.55 6.17 -3.71
C TYR A 112 10.19 6.40 -2.24
N ARG A 113 11.10 6.98 -1.44
CA ARG A 113 10.79 7.34 -0.05
C ARG A 113 9.62 8.33 0.02
N LYS A 114 9.64 9.39 -0.78
CA LYS A 114 8.53 10.37 -0.83
C LYS A 114 7.20 9.72 -1.21
N ALA A 115 7.20 8.81 -2.19
CA ALA A 115 6.00 8.08 -2.58
C ALA A 115 5.40 7.30 -1.39
N ILE A 116 6.25 6.66 -0.57
CA ILE A 116 5.83 5.84 0.58
C ILE A 116 5.41 6.68 1.78
N GLU A 117 6.05 7.83 2.00
CA GLU A 117 5.59 8.79 3.02
C GLU A 117 4.21 9.35 2.67
N MET A 118 3.92 9.52 1.37
CA MET A 118 2.63 10.01 0.89
C MET A 118 1.54 8.94 0.87
N ASP A 119 1.87 7.72 0.43
CA ASP A 119 0.95 6.59 0.37
C ASP A 119 1.65 5.30 0.83
N PRO A 120 1.46 4.91 2.11
CA PRO A 120 2.04 3.69 2.65
C PRO A 120 1.54 2.39 1.99
N ASP A 121 0.42 2.43 1.26
CA ASP A 121 -0.16 1.24 0.61
C ASP A 121 0.80 0.67 -0.45
N TYR A 122 1.72 1.49 -0.98
CA TYR A 122 2.79 1.05 -1.89
C TYR A 122 3.74 0.01 -1.29
N VAL A 123 3.79 -0.13 0.04
CA VAL A 123 4.63 -1.14 0.73
C VAL A 123 3.84 -2.10 1.60
N ASP A 124 2.53 -1.94 1.70
CA ASP A 124 1.66 -2.94 2.30
C ASP A 124 1.33 -4.05 1.30
N ARG A 125 1.84 -5.27 1.57
CA ARG A 125 1.63 -6.47 0.75
C ARG A 125 0.16 -6.87 0.61
N LYS A 126 -0.74 -6.36 1.45
CA LYS A 126 -2.18 -6.65 1.39
C LYS A 126 -2.91 -5.82 0.34
N THR A 127 -2.27 -4.81 -0.23
CA THR A 127 -2.89 -3.90 -1.20
C THR A 127 -2.49 -4.28 -2.63
N PRO A 128 -3.32 -3.95 -3.63
CA PRO A 128 -2.97 -4.12 -5.04
C PRO A 128 -1.92 -3.09 -5.52
N LEU A 129 -1.57 -2.08 -4.70
CA LEU A 129 -0.60 -1.04 -5.04
C LEU A 129 0.84 -1.45 -4.71
N TYR A 130 1.04 -2.58 -4.03
CA TYR A 130 2.34 -3.02 -3.55
C TYR A 130 3.44 -2.99 -4.63
N ILE A 131 4.48 -2.20 -4.38
CA ILE A 131 5.72 -2.08 -5.18
C ILE A 131 6.98 -2.37 -4.36
N GLY A 132 6.86 -2.88 -3.13
CA GLY A 132 8.01 -3.11 -2.25
C GLY A 132 9.09 -4.00 -2.87
N ASP A 133 8.72 -5.02 -3.66
CA ASP A 133 9.68 -5.90 -4.32
C ASP A 133 10.46 -5.17 -5.46
N GLU A 134 9.80 -4.24 -6.16
CA GLU A 134 10.44 -3.36 -7.16
C GLU A 134 11.50 -2.48 -6.49
N ILE A 135 11.13 -1.84 -5.38
CA ILE A 135 12.02 -0.95 -4.62
C ILE A 135 13.21 -1.73 -4.08
N MET A 136 12.99 -2.93 -3.51
CA MET A 136 14.09 -3.77 -3.01
C MET A 136 15.05 -4.18 -4.12
N LYS A 137 14.54 -4.46 -5.33
CA LYS A 137 15.38 -4.72 -6.50
C LYS A 137 16.20 -3.49 -6.89
N VAL A 138 15.60 -2.31 -6.91
CA VAL A 138 16.30 -1.03 -7.18
C VAL A 138 17.40 -0.79 -6.14
N ILE A 139 17.11 -0.96 -4.85
CA ILE A 139 18.08 -0.81 -3.76
C ILE A 139 19.26 -1.77 -3.95
N SER A 140 18.97 -3.05 -4.22
CA SER A 140 19.99 -4.08 -4.46
C SER A 140 20.93 -3.70 -5.62
N ASN A 141 20.35 -3.29 -6.76
CA ASN A 141 21.11 -2.91 -7.94
C ASN A 141 21.91 -1.61 -7.74
N SER A 142 21.39 -0.70 -6.90
CA SER A 142 22.00 0.59 -6.64
C SER A 142 23.14 0.54 -5.61
N ARG A 143 23.09 -0.43 -4.70
CA ARG A 143 23.96 -0.51 -3.52
C ARG A 143 25.45 -0.48 -3.87
N ALA A 144 25.89 -1.29 -4.83
CA ALA A 144 27.31 -1.36 -5.19
C ALA A 144 27.83 -0.01 -5.73
N LYS A 145 27.05 0.67 -6.58
CA LYS A 145 27.41 1.97 -7.15
C LYS A 145 27.41 3.07 -6.09
N LEU A 146 26.39 3.13 -5.24
CA LEU A 146 26.32 4.09 -4.13
C LEU A 146 27.46 3.91 -3.12
N HIS A 147 27.87 2.67 -2.81
CA HIS A 147 29.03 2.44 -1.95
C HIS A 147 30.34 2.94 -2.57
N ARG A 148 30.52 2.76 -3.88
CA ARG A 148 31.68 3.31 -4.59
C ARG A 148 31.66 4.83 -4.56
N GLU A 149 30.51 5.45 -4.85
CA GLU A 149 30.34 6.90 -4.78
C GLU A 149 30.63 7.45 -3.38
N ARG A 150 30.16 6.79 -2.33
CA ARG A 150 30.48 7.15 -0.94
C ARG A 150 31.97 7.08 -0.64
N LYS A 151 32.69 6.07 -1.15
CA LYS A 151 34.16 5.99 -0.94
C LYS A 151 34.89 7.14 -1.63
N LEU A 152 34.45 7.52 -2.82
CA LEU A 152 35.03 8.63 -3.58
C LEU A 152 34.68 9.98 -2.98
N LYS A 153 33.47 10.11 -2.41
CA LYS A 153 32.94 11.34 -1.82
C LYS A 153 32.30 11.06 -0.44
N PRO A 154 33.10 10.82 0.60
CA PRO A 154 32.60 10.39 1.92
C PRO A 154 31.72 11.42 2.64
N GLY A 155 31.79 12.70 2.24
CA GLY A 155 30.97 13.78 2.77
C GLY A 155 29.83 14.23 1.87
N ASP A 156 29.53 13.53 0.77
CA ASP A 156 28.44 13.94 -0.14
C ASP A 156 27.08 13.79 0.56
N PRO A 157 26.37 14.90 0.85
CA PRO A 157 25.11 14.85 1.58
C PRO A 157 24.03 14.06 0.83
N LYS A 158 24.09 14.04 -0.51
CA LYS A 158 23.13 13.31 -1.35
C LYS A 158 23.30 11.81 -1.21
N ILE A 159 24.55 11.32 -1.17
CA ILE A 159 24.84 9.90 -0.98
C ILE A 159 24.51 9.47 0.45
N LYS A 160 24.78 10.32 1.44
CA LYS A 160 24.37 10.06 2.82
C LYS A 160 22.85 9.95 2.93
N ALA A 161 22.11 10.93 2.40
CA ALA A 161 20.65 10.92 2.40
C ALA A 161 20.07 9.69 1.70
N ALA A 162 20.61 9.31 0.53
CA ALA A 162 20.16 8.09 -0.16
C ALA A 162 20.37 6.81 0.66
N ILE A 163 21.45 6.73 1.46
CA ILE A 163 21.67 5.58 2.35
C ILE A 163 20.68 5.59 3.51
N ASP A 164 20.40 6.75 4.10
CA ASP A 164 19.38 6.90 5.15
C ASP A 164 17.99 6.53 4.62
N ASP A 165 17.66 6.96 3.39
CA ASP A 165 16.43 6.63 2.68
C ASP A 165 16.34 5.12 2.37
N ILE A 166 17.44 4.45 2.01
CA ILE A 166 17.48 2.98 1.86
C ILE A 166 17.05 2.30 3.17
N TYR A 167 17.60 2.72 4.32
CA TYR A 167 17.25 2.10 5.60
C TYR A 167 15.78 2.33 5.95
N TYR A 168 15.26 3.54 5.70
CA TYR A 168 13.83 3.84 5.86
C TYR A 168 12.97 2.89 5.01
N LEU A 169 13.28 2.77 3.72
CA LEU A 169 12.54 1.92 2.78
C LEU A 169 12.58 0.45 3.19
N GLN A 170 13.76 -0.07 3.56
CA GLN A 170 13.91 -1.45 4.01
C GLN A 170 13.08 -1.73 5.26
N ARG A 171 13.06 -0.81 6.23
CA ARG A 171 12.27 -0.93 7.45
C ARG A 171 10.78 -0.94 7.15
N ARG A 172 10.30 -0.06 6.26
CA ARG A 172 8.86 0.03 5.94
C ARG A 172 8.39 -1.17 5.12
N ILE A 173 9.18 -1.64 4.15
CA ILE A 173 8.87 -2.81 3.33
C ILE A 173 8.90 -4.12 4.14
N ALA A 174 9.76 -4.22 5.14
CA ALA A 174 9.78 -5.37 6.06
C ALA A 174 8.50 -5.47 6.93
N GLY A 175 7.59 -4.50 6.85
CA GLY A 175 6.32 -4.53 7.56
C GLY A 175 6.50 -4.32 9.05
N GLY A 176 7.34 -3.35 9.44
CA GLY A 176 7.57 -3.01 10.85
C GLY A 176 6.25 -3.03 11.62
N CYS A 177 6.17 -3.93 12.61
CA CYS A 177 4.98 -4.19 13.40
C CYS A 177 4.47 -2.87 14.00
N GLU A 178 3.32 -2.41 13.52
CA GLU A 178 2.48 -1.41 14.19
C GLU A 178 1.14 -2.09 14.51
#